data_AF-A0A367KVI8-F1
#
_entry.id   AF-A0A367KVI8-F1
#
_cell.length_a   1.000
_cell.length_b   1.000
_cell.length_c   1.000
_cell.angle_alpha   90.00
_cell.angle_beta   90.00
_cell.angle_gamma   90.00
#
_symmetry.space_group_name_H-M   'P 1'
#
loop_
_entity.id
_entity.type
_entity.pdbx_description
1 polymer ?
#
loop_
_entity_poly.entity_id
_entity_poly.type
_entity_poly.pdbx_seq_one_letter_code
_entity_poly.pdbx_strand_id
1 'polypeptide(L)'
;MIGYQELDTKRLAMVDMPTHGDPLAPVPLDGVGATFTLVKAHVHREGVIFPPFVFQHQVETEGLAKMAKAMGFGVYGLPAYLIYHAAE
;
A
#
# COMPACT_ATOMS: atom_id res chain seq x y z
N MET A 1 6.92 10.01 -9.63
CA MET A 1 7.92 9.93 -8.55
C MET A 1 7.17 9.69 -7.25
N ILE A 2 7.54 8.68 -6.46
CA ILE A 2 6.83 8.28 -5.23
C ILE A 2 7.69 8.63 -4.01
N GLY A 3 7.09 9.20 -2.96
CA GLY A 3 7.76 9.53 -1.70
C GLY A 3 8.45 10.90 -1.65
N TYR A 4 9.11 11.19 -0.53
CA TYR A 4 9.87 12.42 -0.29
C TYR A 4 11.31 12.27 -0.75
N GLN A 5 11.73 13.04 -1.75
CA GLN A 5 13.08 12.92 -2.32
C GLN A 5 14.18 13.32 -1.35
N GLU A 6 13.87 14.16 -0.36
CA GLU A 6 14.86 14.66 0.60
C GLU A 6 15.22 13.61 1.66
N LEU A 7 14.52 12.47 1.69
CA LEU A 7 14.67 11.43 2.72
C LEU A 7 15.22 10.12 2.14
N ASP A 8 16.36 9.67 2.64
CA ASP A 8 16.93 8.35 2.32
C ASP A 8 16.25 7.24 3.12
N THR A 9 15.06 6.84 2.67
CA THR A 9 14.21 5.89 3.42
C THR A 9 14.60 4.43 3.25
N LYS A 10 15.47 4.10 2.27
CA LYS A 10 15.81 2.72 1.85
C LYS A 10 14.58 1.85 1.51
N ARG A 11 13.41 2.44 1.30
CA ARG A 11 12.18 1.71 0.94
C ARG A 11 12.28 1.21 -0.50
N LEU A 12 11.85 -0.02 -0.71
CA LEU A 12 11.62 -0.56 -2.05
C LEU A 12 10.22 -0.13 -2.50
N ALA A 13 10.13 0.53 -3.66
CA ALA A 13 8.85 0.93 -4.21
C ALA A 13 8.34 -0.12 -5.20
N MET A 14 7.02 -0.35 -5.20
CA MET A 14 6.40 -1.31 -6.12
C MET A 14 6.57 -0.92 -7.59
N VAL A 15 6.70 0.38 -7.89
CA VAL A 15 6.94 0.89 -9.25
C VAL A 15 8.30 0.46 -9.82
N ASP A 16 9.26 0.13 -8.96
CA ASP A 16 10.60 -0.30 -9.35
C ASP A 16 10.70 -1.84 -9.52
N MET A 17 9.61 -2.57 -9.29
CA MET A 17 9.56 -4.02 -9.44
C MET A 17 9.28 -4.43 -10.89
N PRO A 18 9.65 -5.65 -11.33
CA PRO A 18 9.38 -6.12 -12.68
C PRO A 18 7.88 -6.10 -13.03
N THR A 19 7.55 -5.50 -14.17
CA THR A 19 6.17 -5.33 -14.66
C THR A 19 5.82 -6.24 -15.86
N HIS A 20 6.81 -6.94 -16.41
CA HIS A 20 6.65 -7.87 -17.53
C HIS A 20 6.28 -9.29 -17.04
N GLY A 21 5.09 -9.46 -16.47
CA GLY A 21 4.66 -10.74 -15.91
C GLY A 21 3.14 -10.90 -15.88
N ASP A 22 2.67 -11.89 -15.12
CA ASP A 22 1.25 -12.04 -14.82
C ASP A 22 0.75 -10.80 -14.06
N PRO A 23 -0.22 -10.03 -14.61
CA PRO A 23 -0.77 -8.84 -13.95
C PRO A 23 -1.38 -9.13 -12.58
N LEU A 24 -1.77 -10.37 -12.30
CA LEU A 24 -2.39 -10.75 -11.03
C LEU A 24 -1.43 -11.42 -10.05
N ALA A 25 -0.13 -11.52 -10.37
CA ALA A 25 0.87 -12.04 -9.46
C ALA A 25 1.09 -11.06 -8.28
N PRO A 26 0.74 -11.46 -7.04
CA PRO A 26 0.83 -10.56 -5.89
C PRO A 26 2.22 -10.55 -5.27
N VAL A 27 2.61 -9.39 -4.75
CA VAL A 27 3.78 -9.22 -3.88
C VAL A 27 3.34 -8.69 -2.52
N PRO A 28 3.94 -9.13 -1.40
CA PRO A 28 3.61 -8.58 -0.09
C PRO A 28 4.06 -7.13 0.01
N LEU A 29 3.25 -6.29 0.67
CA LEU A 29 3.57 -4.89 0.94
C LEU A 29 3.58 -4.57 2.44
N ASP A 30 4.25 -3.49 2.80
CA ASP A 30 4.34 -2.95 4.17
C ASP A 30 3.65 -1.59 4.34
N GLY A 31 3.30 -0.94 3.22
CA GLY A 31 2.62 0.34 3.13
C GLY A 31 1.86 0.42 1.80
N VAL A 32 0.78 1.19 1.77
CA VAL A 32 -0.04 1.41 0.57
C VAL A 32 -0.39 2.90 0.43
N GLY A 33 -0.63 3.32 -0.82
CA GLY A 33 -1.32 4.58 -1.11
C GLY A 33 -2.84 4.37 -1.26
N ALA A 34 -3.58 5.45 -1.51
CA ALA A 34 -5.03 5.41 -1.73
C ALA A 34 -5.48 5.63 -3.18
N THR A 35 -4.57 5.96 -4.12
CA THR A 35 -4.93 6.23 -5.52
C THR A 35 -5.75 5.11 -6.14
N PHE A 36 -5.35 3.85 -5.93
CA PHE A 36 -6.15 2.70 -6.30
C PHE A 36 -5.81 1.52 -5.37
N THR A 37 -6.65 1.31 -4.36
CA THR A 37 -6.47 0.23 -3.38
C THR A 37 -7.82 -0.41 -3.08
N LEU A 38 -7.92 -1.72 -3.32
CA LEU A 38 -9.11 -2.50 -3.02
C LEU A 38 -8.98 -3.13 -1.63
N VAL A 39 -9.93 -2.83 -0.74
CA VAL A 39 -10.01 -3.42 0.59
C VAL A 39 -11.28 -4.29 0.67
N LYS A 40 -11.12 -5.56 1.06
CA LYS A 40 -12.28 -6.43 1.31
C LYS A 40 -13.09 -5.85 2.47
N ALA A 41 -14.40 -5.72 2.31
CA ALA A 41 -15.24 -5.02 3.29
C ALA A 41 -15.20 -5.62 4.72
N HIS A 42 -14.91 -6.92 4.88
CA HIS A 42 -14.76 -7.52 6.21
C HIS A 42 -13.55 -6.95 6.98
N VAL A 43 -12.47 -6.57 6.29
CA VAL A 43 -11.26 -5.99 6.89
C VAL A 43 -11.61 -4.69 7.64
N HIS A 44 -12.40 -3.82 7.01
CA HIS A 44 -12.91 -2.62 7.67
C HIS A 44 -13.92 -2.92 8.78
N ARG A 45 -14.82 -3.89 8.58
CA ARG A 45 -15.80 -4.27 9.61
C ARG A 45 -15.17 -4.88 10.87
N GLU A 46 -14.01 -5.51 10.73
CA GLU A 46 -13.23 -6.02 11.86
C GLU A 46 -12.44 -4.92 12.59
N GLY A 47 -12.37 -3.70 12.03
CA GLY A 47 -11.86 -2.52 12.71
C GLY A 47 -10.62 -1.88 12.08
N VAL A 48 -10.12 -2.40 10.96
CA VAL A 48 -9.02 -1.75 10.22
C VAL A 48 -9.53 -0.43 9.65
N ILE A 49 -8.87 0.67 9.96
CA ILE A 49 -9.23 2.02 9.50
C ILE A 49 -8.00 2.74 8.94
N PHE A 50 -8.22 3.93 8.36
CA PHE A 50 -7.16 4.91 8.14
C PHE A 50 -6.94 5.65 9.46
N PRO A 51 -5.88 5.35 10.24
CA PRO A 51 -5.73 5.92 11.56
C PRO A 51 -5.42 7.43 11.45
N PRO A 52 -6.23 8.30 12.10
CA PRO A 52 -5.96 9.74 12.17
C PRO A 52 -4.88 10.08 13.21
N PHE A 53 -4.21 9.07 13.74
CA PHE A 53 -3.16 9.14 14.74
C PHE A 53 -1.99 8.26 14.32
N VAL A 54 -0.83 8.47 14.93
CA VAL A 54 0.37 7.68 14.63
C VAL A 54 0.17 6.24 15.10
N PHE A 55 0.16 5.30 14.17
CA PHE A 55 0.12 3.86 14.39
C PHE A 55 1.39 3.23 13.84
N GLN A 56 2.23 2.67 14.72
CA GLN A 56 3.55 2.11 14.35
C GLN A 56 4.39 3.05 13.48
N HIS A 57 4.46 4.34 13.87
CA HIS A 57 5.17 5.39 13.16
C HIS A 57 4.63 5.73 11.76
N GLN A 58 3.40 5.30 11.44
CA GLN A 58 2.70 5.64 10.20
C GLN A 58 1.33 6.27 10.49
N VAL A 59 0.78 6.97 9.51
CA VAL A 59 -0.54 7.60 9.57
C VAL A 59 -1.31 7.28 8.29
N GLU A 60 -2.63 7.50 8.28
CA GLU A 60 -3.45 7.42 7.07
C GLU A 60 -3.27 6.10 6.30
N THR A 61 -2.90 6.14 5.02
CA THR A 61 -2.85 4.95 4.14
C THR A 61 -1.70 4.01 4.48
N GLU A 62 -0.53 4.55 4.90
CA GLU A 62 0.56 3.71 5.40
C GLU A 62 0.17 3.08 6.75
N GLY A 63 -0.57 3.81 7.58
CA GLY A 63 -1.14 3.31 8.84
C GLY A 63 -2.17 2.20 8.65
N LEU A 64 -3.03 2.31 7.63
CA LEU A 64 -4.00 1.27 7.23
C LEU A 64 -3.29 -0.07 6.98
N ALA A 65 -2.21 -0.06 6.19
CA ALA A 65 -1.46 -1.29 5.89
C ALA A 65 -0.83 -1.90 7.15
N LYS A 66 -0.27 -1.07 8.04
CA LYS A 66 0.28 -1.54 9.31
C LYS A 66 -0.79 -2.13 10.22
N MET A 67 -1.95 -1.49 10.31
CA MET A 67 -3.08 -1.97 11.12
C MET A 67 -3.63 -3.28 10.58
N ALA A 68 -3.81 -3.39 9.27
CA ALA A 68 -4.23 -4.63 8.61
C ALA A 68 -3.28 -5.80 8.95
N LYS A 69 -1.96 -5.60 8.80
CA LYS A 69 -0.96 -6.63 9.14
C LYS A 69 -0.95 -6.96 10.63
N ALA A 70 -1.09 -5.98 11.51
CA ALA A 70 -1.15 -6.20 12.96
C ALA A 70 -2.39 -7.02 13.37
N MET A 71 -3.49 -6.91 12.62
CA MET A 71 -4.73 -7.68 12.81
C MET A 71 -4.73 -9.03 12.08
N GLY A 72 -3.61 -9.41 11.46
CA GLY A 72 -3.45 -10.71 10.78
C GLY A 72 -3.92 -10.75 9.33
N PHE A 73 -4.30 -9.61 8.74
CA PHE A 73 -4.64 -9.54 7.32
C PHE A 73 -3.40 -9.41 6.45
N GLY A 74 -3.48 -9.97 5.24
CA GLY A 74 -2.47 -9.76 4.22
C GLY A 74 -2.66 -8.43 3.48
N VAL A 75 -1.53 -7.81 3.11
CA VAL A 75 -1.48 -6.59 2.30
C VAL A 75 -0.60 -6.88 1.10
N TYR A 76 -1.13 -6.66 -0.11
CA TYR A 76 -0.48 -7.06 -1.35
C TYR A 76 -0.58 -5.98 -2.41
N GLY A 77 0.41 -5.97 -3.29
CA GLY A 77 0.47 -5.16 -4.50
C GLY A 77 0.54 -6.03 -5.75
N LEU A 78 0.18 -5.44 -6.89
CA LEU A 78 0.22 -6.09 -8.21
C LEU A 78 1.15 -5.27 -9.13
N PRO A 79 2.47 -5.56 -9.16
CA PRO A 79 3.43 -4.72 -9.90
C PRO A 79 3.16 -4.64 -11.40
N ALA A 80 2.65 -5.72 -12.00
CA ALA A 80 2.32 -5.79 -13.43
C ALA A 80 0.91 -5.27 -13.77
N TYR A 81 0.09 -4.91 -12.77
CA TYR A 81 -1.23 -4.30 -12.98
C TYR A 81 -1.11 -2.77 -12.97
N LEU A 82 -0.90 -2.18 -14.15
CA LEU A 82 -0.60 -0.76 -14.27
C LEU A 82 -1.88 0.09 -14.28
N ILE A 83 -1.88 1.11 -13.45
CA ILE A 83 -2.94 2.11 -13.37
C ILE A 83 -2.30 3.48 -13.51
N TYR A 84 -2.83 4.28 -14.44
CA TYR A 84 -2.32 5.61 -14.71
C TYR A 84 -3.22 6.64 -14.04
N HIS A 85 -2.63 7.44 -13.16
CA HIS A 85 -3.27 8.66 -12.69
C HIS A 85 -3.31 9.65 -13.86
N ALA A 86 -4.47 10.22 -14.16
CA ALA A 86 -4.56 11.27 -15.17
C ALA A 86 -3.62 12.43 -14.77
N ALA A 87 -2.84 12.93 -15.72
CA ALA A 87 -2.18 14.21 -15.54
C ALA A 87 -3.27 15.29 -15.70
N GLU A 88 -3.36 16.19 -14.73
CA GLU A 88 -3.94 17.51 -15.00
C GLU A 88 -2.97 18.32 -15.87
#